data_AF-A0A3R8TJ01-F1
#
_entry.id   AF-A0A3R8TJ01-F1
#
_cell.length_a   1.000
_cell.length_b   1.000
_cell.length_c   1.000
_cell.angle_alpha   90.00
_cell.angle_beta   90.00
_cell.angle_gamma   90.00
#
_symmetry.space_group_name_H-M   'P 1'
#
loop_
_entity.id
_entity.type
_entity.pdbx_description
1 polymer ?
#
loop_
_entity_poly.entity_id
_entity_poly.type
_entity_poly.pdbx_seq_one_letter_code
_entity_poly.pdbx_strand_id
1 'polypeptide(L)'
;KTLRALTLCRTSALGGHVDACDACGNISISYNSCRNRHCPKCQGHKREEWIQARAQDLLPCSYYHLVFTLPDTLNGLTISHPQIIYRLLFESVWASLSQFGKTEGLQLGMIAILHTWGQNLSLHPHLHCIVPGGGIDNNGKWRRKIKTDKYLFAVKALSKVFRAKYVALLRKEKLAEGHILESLFEKHWVVYAKRSFGGPKQVIEYLGRYTHKVAISNHRITNVTHQEVTINYKD
;
A
#
# COMPACT_ATOMS: atom_id res chain seq x y z
N LYS A 1 -19.17 2.23 -16.97
CA LYS A 1 -18.65 0.84 -17.05
C LYS A 1 -18.50 0.19 -15.67
N THR A 2 -17.76 0.77 -14.72
CA THR A 2 -17.52 0.19 -13.39
C THR A 2 -18.79 0.01 -12.54
N LEU A 3 -19.64 1.03 -12.42
CA LEU A 3 -20.86 0.95 -11.62
C LEU A 3 -21.79 -0.18 -12.08
N ARG A 4 -22.06 -0.27 -13.40
CA ARG A 4 -22.82 -1.39 -13.97
C ARG A 4 -22.22 -2.76 -13.63
N ALA A 5 -20.91 -2.92 -13.73
CA ALA A 5 -20.25 -4.18 -13.37
C ALA A 5 -20.41 -4.51 -11.87
N LEU A 6 -20.42 -3.50 -11.00
CA LEU A 6 -20.64 -3.68 -9.57
C LEU A 6 -22.09 -4.07 -9.26
N THR A 7 -23.07 -3.41 -9.88
CA THR A 7 -24.50 -3.67 -9.70
C THR A 7 -24.89 -5.09 -10.15
N LEU A 8 -24.30 -5.59 -11.23
CA LEU A 8 -24.58 -6.94 -11.73
C LEU A 8 -23.78 -8.04 -11.03
N CYS A 9 -22.81 -7.68 -10.18
CA CYS A 9 -21.93 -8.66 -9.56
C CYS A 9 -22.68 -9.57 -8.59
N ARG A 10 -22.49 -10.89 -8.71
CA ARG A 10 -23.16 -11.91 -7.89
C ARG A 10 -24.69 -11.87 -8.02
N THR A 11 -25.20 -11.57 -9.20
CA THR A 11 -26.63 -11.71 -9.53
C THR A 11 -26.80 -12.68 -10.71
N SER A 12 -28.03 -13.13 -10.92
CA SER A 12 -28.41 -14.00 -12.05
C SER A 12 -28.07 -13.39 -13.42
N ALA A 13 -27.95 -12.07 -13.52
CA ALA A 13 -27.58 -11.37 -14.75
C ALA A 13 -26.18 -11.74 -15.28
N LEU A 14 -25.32 -12.34 -14.45
CA LEU A 14 -24.00 -12.86 -14.86
C LEU A 14 -23.97 -14.40 -14.97
N GLY A 15 -25.12 -15.07 -14.83
CA GLY A 15 -25.21 -16.51 -14.69
C GLY A 15 -24.70 -17.01 -13.32
N GLY A 16 -24.73 -18.33 -13.13
CA GLY A 16 -24.28 -18.94 -11.88
C GLY A 16 -24.19 -20.46 -11.98
N HIS A 17 -23.85 -21.06 -10.85
CA HIS A 17 -23.72 -22.48 -10.63
C HIS A 17 -24.77 -22.93 -9.62
N VAL A 18 -25.28 -24.15 -9.78
CA VAL A 18 -26.17 -24.81 -8.84
C VAL A 18 -25.45 -26.08 -8.40
N ASP A 19 -25.04 -26.11 -7.14
CA ASP A 19 -24.36 -27.23 -6.52
C ASP A 19 -25.39 -27.97 -5.64
N ALA A 20 -25.46 -29.30 -5.76
CA ALA A 20 -26.34 -30.13 -4.95
C ALA A 20 -25.53 -31.18 -4.20
N CYS A 21 -25.78 -31.31 -2.89
CA CYS A 21 -25.20 -32.39 -2.10
C CYS A 21 -25.93 -33.70 -2.40
N ASP A 22 -25.18 -34.71 -2.83
CA ASP A 22 -25.67 -36.06 -3.10
C ASP A 22 -26.14 -36.81 -1.84
N ALA A 23 -25.63 -36.45 -0.66
CA ALA A 23 -25.99 -37.10 0.61
C ALA A 23 -27.26 -36.52 1.27
N CYS A 24 -27.44 -35.20 1.28
CA CYS A 24 -28.57 -34.56 1.98
C CYS A 24 -29.51 -33.77 1.07
N GLY A 25 -29.23 -33.70 -0.24
CA GLY A 25 -30.04 -32.97 -1.21
C GLY A 25 -29.96 -31.45 -1.10
N ASN A 26 -29.13 -30.90 -0.20
CA ASN A 26 -28.99 -29.46 -0.03
C ASN A 26 -28.48 -28.80 -1.31
N ILE A 27 -29.21 -27.80 -1.80
CA ILE A 27 -28.87 -27.03 -2.99
C ILE A 27 -28.25 -25.69 -2.59
N SER A 28 -27.11 -25.36 -3.20
CA SER A 28 -26.47 -24.04 -3.09
C SER A 28 -26.41 -23.38 -4.46
N ILE A 29 -26.79 -22.11 -4.53
CA ILE A 29 -26.72 -21.32 -5.77
C ILE A 29 -25.61 -20.28 -5.62
N SER A 30 -24.67 -20.29 -6.55
CA SER A 30 -23.52 -19.39 -6.58
C SER A 30 -23.49 -18.57 -7.87
N TYR A 31 -23.76 -17.27 -7.79
CA TYR A 31 -23.71 -16.38 -8.96
C TYR A 31 -22.28 -15.95 -9.33
N ASN A 32 -22.07 -15.72 -10.63
CA ASN A 32 -20.77 -15.34 -11.18
C ASN A 32 -20.32 -13.94 -10.73
N SER A 33 -19.00 -13.77 -10.72
CA SER A 33 -18.35 -12.53 -10.29
C SER A 33 -18.13 -11.59 -11.46
N CYS A 34 -18.23 -10.27 -11.25
CA CYS A 34 -17.99 -9.28 -12.31
C CYS A 34 -16.50 -9.08 -12.64
N ARG A 35 -15.59 -9.64 -11.83
CA ARG A 35 -14.11 -9.56 -11.95
C ARG A 35 -13.53 -8.14 -12.02
N ASN A 36 -14.33 -7.10 -11.84
CA ASN A 36 -13.89 -5.71 -11.88
C ASN A 36 -12.97 -5.41 -10.70
N ARG A 37 -11.84 -4.73 -10.96
CA ARG A 37 -10.83 -4.36 -9.95
C ARG A 37 -11.38 -3.53 -8.79
N HIS A 38 -12.46 -2.79 -9.02
CA HIS A 38 -13.14 -1.98 -8.02
C HIS A 38 -14.23 -2.73 -7.26
N CYS A 39 -14.40 -4.03 -7.50
CA CYS A 39 -15.39 -4.83 -6.77
C CYS A 39 -14.80 -5.37 -5.46
N PRO A 40 -15.36 -4.99 -4.30
CA PRO A 40 -14.88 -5.47 -3.00
C PRO A 40 -15.08 -6.97 -2.79
N LYS A 41 -15.90 -7.65 -3.61
CA LYS A 41 -16.19 -9.08 -3.53
C LYS A 41 -15.31 -9.97 -4.42
N CYS A 42 -14.73 -9.42 -5.50
CA CYS A 42 -14.12 -10.26 -6.54
C CYS A 42 -12.62 -10.46 -6.39
N GLN A 43 -11.93 -9.59 -5.68
CA GLN A 43 -10.46 -9.50 -5.73
C GLN A 43 -9.73 -10.41 -4.73
N GLY A 44 -10.47 -11.25 -3.98
CA GLY A 44 -9.89 -12.15 -2.98
C GLY A 44 -8.87 -13.13 -3.55
N HIS A 45 -9.20 -13.83 -4.64
CA HIS A 45 -8.25 -14.77 -5.27
C HIS A 45 -6.97 -14.09 -5.76
N LYS A 46 -7.09 -12.93 -6.45
CA LYS A 46 -5.93 -12.16 -6.92
C LYS A 46 -5.03 -11.68 -5.77
N ARG A 47 -5.65 -11.32 -4.65
CA ARG A 47 -4.91 -11.00 -3.42
C ARG A 47 -4.07 -12.19 -2.96
N GLU A 48 -4.67 -13.38 -2.89
CA GLU A 48 -3.97 -14.58 -2.45
C GLU A 48 -2.87 -14.99 -3.44
N GLU A 49 -3.14 -14.97 -4.75
CA GLU A 49 -2.13 -15.19 -5.80
C GLU A 49 -0.94 -14.23 -5.65
N TRP A 50 -1.21 -12.94 -5.41
CA TRP A 50 -0.17 -11.95 -5.17
C TRP A 50 0.62 -12.24 -3.90
N ILE A 51 -0.05 -12.64 -2.80
CA ILE A 51 0.61 -13.02 -1.54
C ILE A 51 1.54 -14.21 -1.78
N GLN A 52 1.07 -15.26 -2.47
CA GLN A 52 1.88 -16.45 -2.75
C GLN A 52 3.10 -16.11 -3.60
N ALA A 53 2.92 -15.30 -4.65
CA ALA A 53 4.03 -14.86 -5.49
C ALA A 53 5.07 -14.06 -4.69
N ARG A 54 4.65 -13.10 -3.86
CA ARG A 54 5.57 -12.31 -3.03
C ARG A 54 6.20 -13.09 -1.89
N ALA A 55 5.53 -14.14 -1.40
CA ALA A 55 6.09 -15.02 -0.37
C ALA A 55 7.31 -15.80 -0.89
N GLN A 56 7.36 -16.09 -2.18
CA GLN A 56 8.51 -16.74 -2.83
C GLN A 56 9.73 -15.80 -2.95
N ASP A 57 9.50 -14.49 -3.00
CA ASP A 57 10.54 -13.47 -3.07
C ASP A 57 11.18 -13.18 -1.69
N LEU A 58 10.71 -13.84 -0.61
CA LEU A 58 11.16 -13.57 0.75
C LEU A 58 12.50 -14.23 1.07
N LEU A 59 13.39 -13.43 1.63
CA LEU A 59 14.68 -13.83 2.14
C LEU A 59 14.55 -14.28 3.61
N PRO A 60 15.37 -15.25 4.06
CA PRO A 60 15.39 -15.69 5.46
C PRO A 60 16.08 -14.65 6.36
N CYS A 61 15.45 -13.49 6.53
CA CYS A 61 15.96 -12.36 7.30
C CYS A 61 14.84 -11.64 8.07
N SER A 62 15.21 -10.67 8.91
CA SER A 62 14.24 -9.75 9.49
C SER A 62 13.70 -8.81 8.41
N TYR A 63 12.48 -8.33 8.59
CA TYR A 63 11.88 -7.32 7.73
C TYR A 63 11.42 -6.12 8.55
N TYR A 64 11.42 -4.97 7.91
CA TYR A 64 11.00 -3.71 8.51
C TYR A 64 9.87 -3.14 7.68
N HIS A 65 8.82 -2.71 8.37
CA HIS A 65 7.70 -2.01 7.79
C HIS A 65 7.90 -0.51 7.96
N LEU A 66 8.09 0.17 6.83
CA LEU A 66 8.19 1.62 6.76
C LEU A 66 6.96 2.18 6.06
N VAL A 67 6.43 3.30 6.55
CA VAL A 67 5.35 4.03 5.87
C VAL A 67 5.80 5.46 5.64
N PHE A 68 5.76 5.87 4.37
CA PHE A 68 6.09 7.22 3.93
C PHE A 68 4.81 7.92 3.51
N THR A 69 4.46 9.00 4.19
CA THR A 69 3.18 9.72 4.01
C THR A 69 3.43 11.10 3.45
N LEU A 70 2.63 11.50 2.45
CA LEU A 70 2.61 12.87 1.95
C LEU A 70 1.75 13.76 2.87
N PRO A 71 2.18 15.02 3.13
CA PRO A 71 1.34 15.97 3.85
C PRO A 71 0.09 16.35 3.05
N ASP A 72 -0.98 16.65 3.78
CA ASP A 72 -2.27 17.15 3.30
C ASP A 72 -2.16 18.40 2.41
N THR A 73 -1.11 19.22 2.58
CA THR A 73 -0.80 20.35 1.68
C THR A 73 -0.70 19.92 0.21
N LEU A 74 -0.31 18.67 -0.06
CA LEU A 74 -0.21 18.13 -1.41
C LEU A 74 -1.52 17.53 -1.94
N ASN A 75 -2.62 17.53 -1.16
CA ASN A 75 -3.88 16.91 -1.58
C ASN A 75 -4.45 17.54 -2.86
N GLY A 76 -4.40 18.87 -2.99
CA GLY A 76 -4.85 19.56 -4.21
C GLY A 76 -4.05 19.14 -5.46
N LEU A 77 -2.72 19.03 -5.33
CA LEU A 77 -1.86 18.53 -6.39
C LEU A 77 -2.06 17.04 -6.66
N THR A 78 -2.39 16.26 -5.63
CA THR A 78 -2.67 14.84 -5.77
C THR A 78 -3.95 14.59 -6.58
N ILE A 79 -4.97 15.41 -6.36
CA ILE A 79 -6.25 15.30 -7.11
C ILE A 79 -6.05 15.72 -8.57
N SER A 80 -5.32 16.82 -8.81
CA SER A 80 -5.12 17.37 -10.16
C SER A 80 -4.07 16.61 -10.98
N HIS A 81 -3.01 16.12 -10.34
CA HIS A 81 -1.84 15.49 -10.99
C HIS A 81 -1.43 14.16 -10.32
N PRO A 82 -2.36 13.19 -10.14
CA PRO A 82 -2.12 12.00 -9.33
C PRO A 82 -0.95 11.16 -9.84
N GLN A 83 -0.82 10.99 -11.16
CA GLN A 83 0.24 10.17 -11.74
C GLN A 83 1.65 10.71 -11.41
N ILE A 84 1.83 12.02 -11.52
CA ILE A 84 3.12 12.67 -11.24
C ILE A 84 3.40 12.58 -9.74
N ILE A 85 2.45 12.98 -8.89
CA ILE A 85 2.59 12.96 -7.44
C ILE A 85 2.93 11.56 -6.91
N TYR A 86 2.24 10.53 -7.38
CA TYR A 86 2.53 9.16 -6.96
C TYR A 86 3.88 8.68 -7.48
N ARG A 87 4.24 8.98 -8.73
CA ARG A 87 5.57 8.67 -9.28
C ARG A 87 6.68 9.29 -8.42
N LEU A 88 6.57 10.58 -8.09
CA LEU A 88 7.54 11.26 -7.23
C LEU A 88 7.62 10.65 -5.83
N LEU A 89 6.50 10.18 -5.29
CA LEU A 89 6.46 9.50 -4.00
C LEU A 89 7.27 8.20 -4.07
N PHE A 90 7.07 7.36 -5.09
CA PHE A 90 7.89 6.14 -5.29
C PHE A 90 9.37 6.46 -5.47
N GLU A 91 9.71 7.42 -6.35
CA GLU A 91 11.09 7.80 -6.65
C GLU A 91 11.83 8.31 -5.41
N SER A 92 11.22 9.25 -4.68
CA SER A 92 11.83 9.86 -3.50
C SER A 92 11.99 8.88 -2.34
N VAL A 93 11.04 7.96 -2.14
CA VAL A 93 11.15 6.89 -1.14
C VAL A 93 12.31 5.97 -1.47
N TRP A 94 12.39 5.48 -2.71
CA TRP A 94 13.48 4.59 -3.11
C TRP A 94 14.84 5.30 -3.06
N ALA A 95 14.91 6.54 -3.55
CA ALA A 95 16.14 7.32 -3.50
C ALA A 95 16.60 7.63 -2.06
N SER A 96 15.66 7.73 -1.10
CA SER A 96 15.98 7.88 0.32
C SER A 96 16.56 6.59 0.89
N LEU A 97 15.88 5.46 0.72
CA LEU A 97 16.34 4.17 1.22
C LEU A 97 17.67 3.75 0.60
N SER A 98 17.81 3.91 -0.72
CA SER A 98 19.04 3.58 -1.45
C SER A 98 20.24 4.39 -0.96
N GLN A 99 20.04 5.68 -0.65
CA GLN A 99 21.11 6.51 -0.10
C GLN A 99 21.55 6.00 1.28
N PHE A 100 20.60 5.67 2.16
CA PHE A 100 20.92 5.14 3.48
C PHE A 100 21.62 3.77 3.41
N GLY A 101 21.16 2.89 2.50
CA GLY A 101 21.85 1.64 2.21
C GLY A 101 23.28 1.84 1.75
N LYS A 102 23.49 2.75 0.77
CA LYS A 102 24.81 3.08 0.24
C LYS A 102 25.76 3.61 1.31
N THR A 103 25.28 4.44 2.24
CA THR A 103 26.08 4.92 3.38
C THR A 103 26.57 3.78 4.27
N GLU A 104 25.81 2.68 4.37
CA GLU A 104 26.20 1.47 5.10
C GLU A 104 26.93 0.44 4.20
N GLY A 105 27.25 0.80 2.95
CA GLY A 105 27.94 -0.09 2.00
C GLY A 105 27.06 -1.22 1.46
N LEU A 106 25.74 -1.04 1.40
CA LEU A 106 24.76 -2.06 1.06
C LEU A 106 23.80 -1.62 -0.05
N GLN A 107 23.56 -2.51 -1.01
CA GLN A 107 22.41 -2.47 -1.89
C GLN A 107 21.20 -3.08 -1.18
N LEU A 108 20.16 -2.27 -0.98
CA LEU A 108 18.89 -2.71 -0.38
C LEU A 108 17.93 -3.28 -1.43
N GLY A 109 16.81 -3.82 -0.96
CA GLY A 109 15.62 -4.12 -1.75
C GLY A 109 14.37 -3.64 -1.03
N MET A 110 13.27 -3.45 -1.74
CA MET A 110 11.97 -3.20 -1.11
C MET A 110 10.80 -3.72 -1.94
N ILE A 111 9.71 -4.05 -1.26
CA ILE A 111 8.37 -4.14 -1.85
C ILE A 111 7.59 -2.91 -1.36
N ALA A 112 7.04 -2.11 -2.28
CA ALA A 112 6.28 -0.92 -1.96
C ALA A 112 4.85 -0.99 -2.52
N ILE A 113 3.87 -0.59 -1.70
CA ILE A 113 2.44 -0.56 -2.06
C ILE A 113 1.88 0.82 -1.77
N LEU A 114 1.23 1.41 -2.77
CA LEU A 114 0.56 2.69 -2.65
C LEU A 114 -0.82 2.55 -2.06
N HIS A 115 -1.08 3.32 -1.01
CA HIS A 115 -2.41 3.61 -0.51
C HIS A 115 -2.70 5.08 -0.67
N THR A 116 -3.94 5.41 -1.03
CA THR A 116 -4.36 6.80 -1.27
C THR A 116 -5.40 7.28 -0.26
N TRP A 117 -5.78 6.47 0.73
CA TRP A 117 -6.87 6.79 1.66
C TRP A 117 -6.49 6.49 3.11
N GLY A 118 -6.95 7.33 4.03
CA GLY A 118 -6.89 7.09 5.47
C GLY A 118 -8.00 6.14 5.95
N GLN A 119 -7.99 5.79 7.23
CA GLN A 119 -9.06 4.97 7.83
C GLN A 119 -10.42 5.67 7.81
N ASN A 120 -10.42 7.00 7.93
CA ASN A 120 -11.56 7.90 7.77
C ASN A 120 -11.94 8.18 6.29
N LEU A 121 -11.33 7.46 5.33
CA LEU A 121 -11.60 7.58 3.90
C LEU A 121 -11.22 8.94 3.27
N SER A 122 -10.47 9.78 3.98
CA SER A 122 -9.90 11.00 3.39
C SER A 122 -8.71 10.67 2.49
N LEU A 123 -8.42 11.56 1.53
CA LEU A 123 -7.23 11.46 0.70
C LEU A 123 -5.98 11.53 1.58
N HIS A 124 -5.22 10.45 1.59
CA HIS A 124 -4.04 10.30 2.42
C HIS A 124 -3.00 9.44 1.68
N PRO A 125 -2.24 9.99 0.72
CA PRO A 125 -1.27 9.23 -0.05
C PRO A 125 -0.09 8.78 0.81
N HIS A 126 0.15 7.47 0.86
CA HIS A 126 1.26 6.88 1.58
C HIS A 126 1.76 5.58 0.94
N LEU A 127 3.06 5.30 1.08
CA LEU A 127 3.66 4.04 0.65
C LEU A 127 3.95 3.15 1.85
N HIS A 128 3.34 1.97 1.87
CA HIS A 128 3.78 0.87 2.72
C HIS A 128 4.96 0.17 2.06
N CYS A 129 6.11 0.23 2.71
CA CYS A 129 7.35 -0.38 2.24
C CYS A 129 7.76 -1.51 3.18
N ILE A 130 8.08 -2.66 2.61
CA ILE A 130 8.68 -3.78 3.31
C ILE A 130 10.11 -3.92 2.82
N VAL A 131 11.03 -3.74 3.76
CA VAL A 131 12.47 -3.67 3.48
C VAL A 131 13.16 -4.79 4.27
N PRO A 132 13.96 -5.65 3.61
CA PRO A 132 14.80 -6.62 4.31
C PRO A 132 15.73 -5.93 5.30
N GLY A 133 16.04 -6.60 6.41
CA GLY A 133 16.93 -6.12 7.47
C GLY A 133 18.41 -6.11 7.11
N GLY A 134 18.70 -6.27 5.84
CA GLY A 134 20.01 -6.49 5.27
C GLY A 134 20.06 -6.08 3.81
N GLY A 135 21.22 -6.26 3.21
CA GLY A 135 21.46 -5.92 1.81
C GLY A 135 22.66 -6.68 1.25
N ILE A 136 22.93 -6.47 -0.03
CA ILE A 136 24.09 -7.02 -0.73
C ILE A 136 25.25 -6.03 -0.58
N ASP A 137 26.40 -6.48 -0.09
CA ASP A 137 27.60 -5.64 -0.01
C ASP A 137 28.29 -5.50 -1.37
N ASN A 138 29.32 -4.65 -1.43
CA ASN A 138 30.07 -4.39 -2.67
C ASN A 138 30.74 -5.64 -3.28
N ASN A 139 30.87 -6.74 -2.51
CA ASN A 139 31.41 -8.01 -2.99
C ASN A 139 30.32 -8.99 -3.42
N GLY A 140 29.05 -8.54 -3.52
CA GLY A 140 27.92 -9.39 -3.85
C GLY A 140 27.45 -10.29 -2.70
N LYS A 141 27.95 -10.09 -1.46
CA LYS A 141 27.61 -10.95 -0.32
C LYS A 141 26.47 -10.36 0.50
N TRP A 142 25.54 -11.22 0.92
CA TRP A 142 24.43 -10.83 1.78
C TRP A 142 24.92 -10.47 3.20
N ARG A 143 24.51 -9.30 3.71
CA ARG A 143 24.75 -8.82 5.06
C ARG A 143 23.43 -8.67 5.82
N ARG A 144 23.29 -9.43 6.91
CA ARG A 144 22.01 -9.63 7.62
C ARG A 144 21.55 -8.50 8.54
N LYS A 145 22.41 -7.58 8.97
CA LYS A 145 22.06 -6.61 10.02
C LYS A 145 22.69 -5.25 9.74
N ILE A 146 21.82 -4.26 9.51
CA ILE A 146 22.22 -2.88 9.27
C ILE A 146 22.52 -2.15 10.58
N LYS A 147 21.70 -2.32 11.64
CA LYS A 147 21.98 -1.65 12.93
C LYS A 147 21.23 -2.24 14.12
N THR A 148 19.91 -2.09 14.18
CA THR A 148 19.13 -2.39 15.41
C THR A 148 17.99 -3.36 15.17
N ASP A 149 17.54 -4.00 16.25
CA ASP A 149 16.35 -4.85 16.25
C ASP A 149 15.03 -4.06 16.30
N LYS A 150 15.06 -2.72 16.39
CA LYS A 150 13.86 -1.86 16.48
C LYS A 150 13.54 -1.16 15.16
N TYR A 151 14.57 -0.56 14.54
CA TYR A 151 14.43 0.22 13.30
C TYR A 151 15.58 -0.08 12.33
N LEU A 152 15.28 -0.03 11.04
CA LEU A 152 16.28 -0.22 9.98
C LEU A 152 17.28 0.95 9.94
N PHE A 153 16.74 2.17 9.99
CA PHE A 153 17.48 3.42 9.99
C PHE A 153 16.89 4.41 10.99
N ALA A 154 17.64 5.47 11.32
CA ALA A 154 17.16 6.54 12.17
C ALA A 154 15.99 7.28 11.51
N VAL A 155 14.78 7.10 12.05
CA VAL A 155 13.53 7.63 11.49
C VAL A 155 13.57 9.14 11.25
N LYS A 156 14.08 9.91 12.23
CA LYS A 156 14.19 11.38 12.11
C LYS A 156 15.07 11.80 10.92
N ALA A 157 16.18 11.10 10.69
CA ALA A 157 17.05 11.39 9.56
C ALA A 157 16.39 10.99 8.24
N LEU A 158 15.77 9.81 8.20
CA LEU A 158 15.07 9.30 7.02
C LEU A 158 13.92 10.23 6.60
N SER A 159 13.11 10.72 7.55
CA SER A 159 12.06 11.71 7.31
C SER A 159 12.58 12.99 6.66
N LYS A 160 13.69 13.54 7.16
CA LYS A 160 14.28 14.79 6.63
C LYS A 160 14.77 14.60 5.20
N VAL A 161 15.46 13.49 4.93
CA VAL A 161 15.99 13.17 3.60
C VAL A 161 14.87 12.89 2.61
N PHE A 162 13.84 12.13 3.03
CA PHE A 162 12.66 11.88 2.21
C PHE A 162 11.96 13.19 1.80
N ARG A 163 11.68 14.08 2.75
CA ARG A 163 11.12 15.40 2.47
C ARG A 163 11.98 16.16 1.45
N ALA A 164 13.28 16.26 1.70
CA ALA A 164 14.19 17.00 0.84
C ALA A 164 14.19 16.45 -0.60
N LYS A 165 14.25 15.13 -0.76
CA LYS A 165 14.22 14.48 -2.08
C LYS A 165 12.88 14.66 -2.78
N TYR A 166 11.76 14.47 -2.08
CA TYR A 166 10.44 14.66 -2.67
C TYR A 166 10.24 16.09 -3.15
N VAL A 167 10.55 17.08 -2.30
CA VAL A 167 10.39 18.51 -2.65
C VAL A 167 11.33 18.90 -3.79
N ALA A 168 12.55 18.37 -3.84
CA ALA A 168 13.47 18.61 -4.95
C ALA A 168 12.93 18.06 -6.29
N LEU A 169 12.30 16.87 -6.28
CA LEU A 169 11.66 16.31 -7.46
C LEU A 169 10.43 17.13 -7.86
N LEU A 170 9.57 17.48 -6.90
CA LEU A 170 8.36 18.28 -7.16
C LEU A 170 8.69 19.64 -7.78
N ARG A 171 9.77 20.29 -7.31
CA ARG A 171 10.26 21.56 -7.88
C ARG A 171 10.65 21.42 -9.35
N LYS A 172 11.20 20.27 -9.76
CA LYS A 172 11.57 20.02 -11.17
C LYS A 172 10.36 19.86 -12.08
N GLU A 173 9.26 19.31 -11.56
CA GLU A 173 8.00 19.16 -12.30
C GLU A 173 7.29 20.50 -12.52
N LYS A 174 7.68 21.57 -11.80
CA LYS A 174 7.06 22.91 -11.87
C LYS A 174 5.56 22.90 -11.62
N LEU A 175 5.08 21.95 -10.80
CA LEU A 175 3.65 21.80 -10.46
C LEU A 175 3.22 22.58 -9.20
N ALA A 176 4.19 23.04 -8.40
CA ALA A 176 3.93 23.72 -7.14
C ALA A 176 4.59 25.09 -7.13
N GLU A 177 3.85 26.09 -6.70
CA GLU A 177 4.34 27.45 -6.51
C GLU A 177 5.33 27.55 -5.32
N GLY A 178 6.10 28.63 -5.27
CA GLY A 178 7.12 28.86 -4.23
C GLY A 178 6.56 28.72 -2.81
N HIS A 179 5.43 29.37 -2.53
CA HIS A 179 4.79 29.34 -1.22
C HIS A 179 4.34 27.93 -0.80
N ILE A 180 3.87 27.10 -1.75
CA ILE A 180 3.54 25.69 -1.48
C ILE A 180 4.81 24.94 -1.11
N LEU A 181 5.87 25.07 -1.89
CA LEU A 181 7.15 24.39 -1.65
C LEU A 181 7.77 24.78 -0.30
N GLU A 182 7.66 26.04 0.11
CA GLU A 182 8.11 26.56 1.40
C GLU A 182 7.33 25.94 2.56
N SER A 183 6.00 25.93 2.48
CA SER A 183 5.13 25.35 3.53
C SER A 183 5.42 23.85 3.78
N LEU A 184 5.93 23.12 2.78
CA LEU A 184 6.32 21.72 2.95
C LEU A 184 7.53 21.55 3.89
N PHE A 185 8.40 22.56 4.00
CA PHE A 185 9.56 22.54 4.91
C PHE A 185 9.20 22.94 6.35
N GLU A 186 8.12 23.69 6.54
CA GLU A 186 7.57 24.03 7.86
C GLU A 186 6.93 22.81 8.54
N LYS A 187 6.36 21.89 7.74
CA LYS A 187 5.79 20.64 8.26
C LYS A 187 6.86 19.61 8.65
N HIS A 188 6.60 18.91 9.75
CA HIS A 188 7.32 17.69 10.11
C HIS A 188 6.78 16.50 9.32
N TRP A 189 7.59 15.98 8.40
CA TRP A 189 7.26 14.76 7.67
C TRP A 189 7.53 13.55 8.57
N VAL A 190 6.57 12.65 8.68
CA VAL A 190 6.67 11.47 9.54
C VAL A 190 6.81 10.25 8.66
N VAL A 191 7.96 9.59 8.75
CA VAL A 191 8.13 8.22 8.30
C VAL A 191 7.84 7.33 9.50
N TYR A 192 6.84 6.47 9.39
CA TYR A 192 6.64 5.43 10.38
C TYR A 192 7.62 4.30 10.09
N ALA A 193 8.24 3.73 11.12
CA ALA A 193 9.07 2.54 10.98
C ALA A 193 8.84 1.60 12.16
N LYS A 194 8.75 0.30 11.88
CA LYS A 194 8.80 -0.75 12.89
C LYS A 194 9.50 -1.98 12.33
N ARG A 195 10.12 -2.78 13.20
CA ARG A 195 10.39 -4.18 12.86
C ARG A 195 9.06 -4.91 12.69
N SER A 196 8.95 -5.68 11.61
CA SER A 196 7.74 -6.46 11.37
C SER A 196 7.64 -7.62 12.35
N PHE A 197 6.43 -7.90 12.82
CA PHE A 197 6.11 -9.02 13.72
C PHE A 197 5.92 -10.32 12.93
N GLY A 198 6.10 -11.46 13.60
CA GLY A 198 5.64 -12.77 13.10
C GLY A 198 6.55 -13.49 12.10
N GLY A 199 7.52 -12.80 11.46
CA GLY A 199 8.41 -13.39 10.46
C GLY A 199 8.06 -12.98 9.02
N PRO A 200 8.88 -13.33 8.01
CA PRO A 200 8.74 -12.84 6.64
C PRO A 200 7.35 -13.04 6.01
N LYS A 201 6.73 -14.21 6.20
CA LYS A 201 5.43 -14.55 5.62
C LYS A 201 4.31 -13.65 6.14
N GLN A 202 4.29 -13.39 7.44
CA GLN A 202 3.30 -12.54 8.12
C GLN A 202 3.38 -11.09 7.63
N VAL A 203 4.57 -10.65 7.20
CA VAL A 203 4.75 -9.33 6.60
C VAL A 203 4.04 -9.21 5.25
N ILE A 204 4.19 -10.22 4.39
CA ILE A 204 3.52 -10.26 3.09
C ILE A 204 2.02 -10.48 3.25
N GLU A 205 1.58 -11.32 4.18
CA GLU A 205 0.16 -11.48 4.49
C GLU A 205 -0.46 -10.16 4.94
N TYR A 206 0.22 -9.41 5.82
CA TYR A 206 -0.21 -8.08 6.26
C TYR A 206 -0.33 -7.12 5.07
N LEU A 207 0.70 -7.01 4.22
CA LEU A 207 0.65 -6.17 3.03
C LEU A 207 -0.45 -6.58 2.05
N GLY A 208 -0.59 -7.88 1.82
CA GLY A 208 -1.54 -8.44 0.88
C GLY A 208 -2.98 -8.07 1.23
N ARG A 209 -3.30 -7.76 2.50
CA ARG A 209 -4.62 -7.22 2.89
C ARG A 209 -4.99 -5.93 2.17
N TYR A 210 -4.03 -5.23 1.57
CA TYR A 210 -4.23 -3.91 1.01
C TYR A 210 -3.97 -3.80 -0.51
N THR A 211 -3.29 -4.77 -1.13
CA THR A 211 -2.89 -4.68 -2.57
C THR A 211 -4.05 -4.78 -3.56
N HIS A 212 -5.13 -5.44 -3.16
CA HIS A 212 -6.31 -5.67 -3.99
C HIS A 212 -7.62 -5.31 -3.27
N LYS A 213 -7.51 -4.43 -2.28
CA LYS A 213 -8.63 -3.89 -1.53
C LYS A 213 -9.05 -2.55 -2.14
N VAL A 214 -10.35 -2.29 -2.16
CA VAL A 214 -10.90 -0.98 -2.53
C VAL A 214 -10.99 -0.06 -1.32
N ALA A 215 -11.40 1.20 -1.50
CA ALA A 215 -11.42 2.22 -0.44
C ALA A 215 -12.11 1.74 0.86
N ILE A 216 -13.19 0.96 0.74
CA ILE A 216 -13.94 0.43 1.88
C ILE A 216 -14.12 -1.10 1.77
N SER A 217 -13.96 -1.80 2.90
CA SER A 217 -14.29 -3.24 2.98
C SER A 217 -15.79 -3.45 3.18
N ASN A 218 -16.33 -4.57 2.66
CA ASN A 218 -17.75 -4.92 2.85
C ASN A 218 -18.18 -4.93 4.33
N HIS A 219 -17.34 -5.41 5.25
CA HIS A 219 -17.69 -5.43 6.69
C HIS A 219 -17.86 -4.03 7.31
N ARG A 220 -17.37 -2.98 6.65
CA ARG A 220 -17.56 -1.60 7.10
C ARG A 220 -18.88 -1.02 6.61
N ILE A 221 -19.55 -1.65 5.65
CA ILE A 221 -20.89 -1.27 5.18
C ILE A 221 -21.88 -2.02 6.06
N THR A 222 -22.54 -1.33 6.97
CA THR A 222 -23.43 -1.93 7.97
C THR A 222 -24.89 -1.93 7.55
N ASN A 223 -25.30 -0.94 6.74
CA ASN A 223 -26.64 -0.86 6.19
C ASN A 223 -26.63 -0.19 4.80
N VAL A 224 -27.55 -0.60 3.94
CA VAL A 224 -27.78 -0.01 2.62
C VAL A 224 -29.29 0.09 2.41
N THR A 225 -29.79 1.30 2.25
CA THR A 225 -31.18 1.56 1.85
C THR A 225 -31.22 2.16 0.44
N HIS A 226 -32.41 2.51 -0.04
CA HIS A 226 -32.55 3.21 -1.31
C HIS A 226 -31.96 4.63 -1.31
N GLN A 227 -31.79 5.25 -0.14
CA GLN A 227 -31.39 6.66 -0.02
C GLN A 227 -30.04 6.84 0.68
N GLU A 228 -29.63 5.88 1.50
CA GLU A 228 -28.45 6.01 2.36
C GLU A 228 -27.63 4.73 2.45
N VAL A 229 -26.35 4.91 2.75
CA VAL A 229 -25.41 3.83 3.07
C VAL A 229 -24.78 4.16 4.42
N THR A 230 -24.95 3.28 5.40
CA THR A 230 -24.33 3.41 6.71
C THR A 230 -22.99 2.69 6.71
N ILE A 231 -21.95 3.38 7.19
CA ILE A 231 -20.61 2.81 7.31
C ILE A 231 -20.04 2.98 8.71
N ASN A 232 -19.30 1.98 9.17
CA ASN A 232 -18.45 2.11 10.35
C ASN A 232 -17.10 2.72 9.96
N TYR A 233 -16.67 3.73 10.69
CA TYR A 233 -15.31 4.28 10.59
C TYR A 233 -14.64 4.35 11.96
N LYS A 234 -13.31 4.39 11.93
CA LYS A 234 -12.48 4.57 13.11
C LYS A 234 -11.77 5.91 12.95
N ASP A 235 -11.91 6.76 13.96
CA ASP A 235 -11.15 7.99 14.12
C ASP A 235 -9.75 7.67 14.69
#